data_AF-A0A920ITB1-F1
#
_entry.id   AF-A0A920ITB1-F1
#
_cell.length_a   1.000
_cell.length_b   1.000
_cell.length_c   1.000
_cell.angle_alpha   90.00
_cell.angle_beta   90.00
_cell.angle_gamma   90.00
#
_symmetry.space_group_name_H-M   'P 1'
#
loop_
_entity.id
_entity.type
_entity.pdbx_description
1 polymer ?
#
loop_
_entity_poly.entity_id
_entity_poly.type
_entity_poly.pdbx_seq_one_letter_code
_entity_poly.pdbx_strand_id
1 'polypeptide(L)'
;MKKILTILLSASILVSCSDDFTEIDPVGSLSDAALQNATGVDLLLTGAYSVLDGIRNGGPGADWTKSGDNWWLDVISDDAHKGSTDGDQADLLAIELYDMGYYEPIF
;
A
#
# COMPACT_ATOMS: atom_id res chain seq x y z
N MET A 1 14.27 -50.64 -23.97
CA MET A 1 14.13 -50.00 -22.65
C MET A 1 15.03 -48.78 -22.50
N LYS A 2 16.37 -48.90 -22.55
CA LYS A 2 17.29 -47.73 -22.45
C LYS A 2 17.02 -46.62 -23.47
N LYS A 3 16.80 -46.96 -24.75
CA LYS A 3 16.51 -45.97 -25.82
C LYS A 3 15.19 -45.21 -25.61
N ILE A 4 14.18 -45.88 -25.06
CA ILE A 4 12.87 -45.27 -24.75
C ILE A 4 13.05 -44.29 -23.59
N LEU A 5 13.82 -44.66 -22.56
CA LEU A 5 14.12 -43.80 -21.43
C LEU A 5 14.92 -42.55 -21.84
N THR A 6 15.88 -42.70 -22.75
CA THR A 6 16.64 -41.56 -23.29
C THR A 6 15.75 -40.59 -24.07
N ILE A 7 14.86 -41.10 -24.93
CA ILE A 7 13.93 -40.26 -25.70
C ILE A 7 12.95 -39.50 -24.77
N LEU A 8 12.43 -40.17 -23.74
CA LEU A 8 11.52 -39.55 -22.78
C LEU A 8 12.20 -38.40 -22.02
N LEU A 9 13.46 -38.61 -21.60
CA LEU A 9 14.24 -37.62 -20.87
C LEU A 9 14.60 -36.41 -21.74
N SER A 10 14.93 -36.64 -23.01
CA SER A 10 15.17 -35.55 -23.98
C SER A 10 13.91 -34.74 -24.27
N ALA A 11 12.75 -35.41 -24.37
CA ALA A 11 11.48 -34.72 -24.57
C ALA A 11 11.08 -33.86 -23.37
N SER A 12 11.31 -34.33 -22.13
CA SER A 12 11.01 -33.54 -20.93
C SER A 12 11.83 -32.25 -20.81
N ILE A 13 13.07 -32.25 -21.30
CA ILE A 13 13.94 -31.05 -21.28
C ILE A 13 13.44 -29.98 -22.28
N LEU A 14 12.80 -30.40 -23.38
CA LEU A 14 12.23 -29.48 -24.37
C LEU A 14 10.91 -28.85 -23.91
N VAL A 15 10.20 -29.47 -22.97
CA VAL A 15 8.91 -28.98 -22.45
C VAL A 15 9.08 -28.18 -21.15
N SER A 16 10.24 -28.25 -20.48
CA SER A 16 10.46 -27.56 -19.20
C SER A 16 10.75 -26.05 -19.31
N CYS A 17 11.06 -25.55 -20.50
CA CYS A 17 11.25 -24.11 -20.76
C CYS A 17 10.02 -23.52 -21.45
N SER A 18 8.82 -23.62 -20.84
CA SER A 18 7.69 -22.83 -21.32
C SER A 18 7.77 -21.41 -20.78
N ASP A 19 7.32 -20.45 -21.58
CA ASP A 19 7.30 -19.04 -21.21
C ASP A 19 6.43 -18.78 -19.96
N ASP A 20 5.42 -19.63 -19.72
CA ASP A 20 4.57 -19.63 -18.51
C ASP A 20 5.36 -19.76 -17.20
N PHE A 21 6.57 -20.34 -17.21
CA PHE A 21 7.42 -20.38 -16.00
C PHE A 21 7.99 -19.00 -15.65
N THR A 22 8.16 -18.14 -16.66
CA THR A 22 8.69 -16.77 -16.47
C THR A 22 7.59 -15.72 -16.37
N GLU A 23 6.37 -16.03 -16.81
CA GLU A 23 5.19 -15.16 -16.71
C GLU A 23 4.41 -15.44 -15.42
N ILE A 24 4.94 -14.94 -14.31
CA ILE A 24 4.28 -15.02 -13.00
C ILE A 24 3.65 -13.66 -12.69
N ASP A 25 2.35 -13.64 -12.40
CA ASP A 25 1.68 -12.44 -11.96
C ASP A 25 2.35 -11.87 -10.68
N PRO A 26 2.55 -10.54 -10.58
CA PRO A 26 3.21 -9.97 -9.41
C PRO A 26 2.33 -10.14 -8.17
N VAL A 27 2.90 -10.75 -7.13
CA VAL A 27 2.23 -10.92 -5.83
C VAL A 27 1.88 -9.54 -5.25
N GLY A 28 0.62 -9.33 -4.92
CA GLY A 28 0.13 -8.06 -4.34
C GLY A 28 -0.25 -7.00 -5.36
N SER A 29 -0.21 -7.31 -6.67
CA SER A 29 -0.80 -6.46 -7.71
C SER A 29 -1.99 -7.15 -8.37
N LEU A 30 -2.93 -6.36 -8.91
CA LEU A 30 -4.03 -6.86 -9.72
C LEU A 30 -3.59 -6.89 -11.19
N SER A 31 -3.78 -8.02 -11.86
CA SER A 31 -3.57 -8.13 -13.30
C SER A 31 -4.76 -7.56 -14.07
N ASP A 32 -4.53 -7.12 -15.32
CA ASP A 32 -5.60 -6.61 -16.19
C ASP A 32 -6.70 -7.66 -16.41
N ALA A 33 -6.34 -8.95 -16.46
CA ALA A 33 -7.30 -10.03 -16.60
C ALA A 33 -8.26 -10.12 -15.39
N ALA A 34 -7.76 -9.83 -14.18
CA ALA A 34 -8.58 -9.82 -12.96
C ALA A 34 -9.64 -8.70 -12.97
N LEU A 35 -9.38 -7.60 -13.70
CA LEU A 35 -10.26 -6.44 -13.80
C LEU A 35 -11.28 -6.53 -14.94
N GLN A 36 -11.07 -7.40 -15.93
CA GLN A 36 -11.92 -7.54 -17.13
C GLN A 36 -13.23 -8.33 -16.87
N ASN A 37 -13.85 -8.12 -15.72
CA ASN A 37 -15.15 -8.69 -15.36
C ASN A 37 -15.88 -7.78 -14.36
N ALA A 38 -17.20 -7.93 -14.26
CA ALA A 38 -18.03 -7.05 -13.43
C ALA A 38 -17.60 -7.02 -11.95
N THR A 39 -17.23 -8.18 -11.40
CA THR A 39 -16.76 -8.30 -10.01
C THR A 39 -15.45 -7.54 -9.80
N GLY A 40 -14.50 -7.65 -10.74
CA GLY A 40 -13.22 -6.95 -10.67
C GLY A 40 -13.39 -5.43 -10.67
N VAL A 41 -14.27 -4.91 -11.53
CA VAL A 41 -14.59 -3.47 -11.59
C VAL A 41 -15.23 -2.98 -10.29
N ASP A 42 -16.18 -3.74 -9.73
CA ASP A 42 -16.88 -3.39 -8.49
C ASP A 42 -15.93 -3.38 -7.28
N LEU A 43 -15.05 -4.38 -7.17
CA LEU A 43 -14.03 -4.44 -6.12
C LEU A 43 -12.99 -3.31 -6.26
N LEU A 44 -12.57 -2.99 -7.48
CA LEU A 44 -11.68 -1.86 -7.72
C LEU A 44 -12.32 -0.53 -7.32
N LEU A 45 -13.59 -0.32 -7.69
CA LEU A 45 -14.34 0.86 -7.31
C LEU A 45 -14.45 0.95 -5.78
N THR A 46 -14.85 -0.12 -5.12
CA THR A 46 -14.96 -0.19 -3.66
C THR A 46 -13.63 0.12 -2.96
N GLY A 47 -12.54 -0.49 -3.42
CA GLY A 47 -11.20 -0.25 -2.87
C GLY A 47 -10.69 1.18 -3.12
N ALA A 48 -11.02 1.78 -4.27
CA ALA A 48 -10.66 3.17 -4.55
C ALA A 48 -11.39 4.15 -3.62
N TYR A 49 -12.68 3.90 -3.33
CA TYR A 49 -13.44 4.74 -2.41
C TYR A 49 -13.12 4.47 -0.93
N SER A 50 -12.69 3.26 -0.57
CA SER A 50 -12.39 2.92 0.82
C SER A 50 -11.17 3.64 1.40
N VAL A 51 -10.29 4.20 0.55
CA VAL A 51 -9.07 4.90 0.98
C VAL A 51 -9.20 6.42 0.95
N LEU A 52 -10.40 6.96 0.67
CA LEU A 52 -10.65 8.41 0.61
C LEU A 52 -10.46 9.10 1.97
N ASP A 53 -10.57 8.36 3.07
CA ASP A 53 -10.29 8.84 4.42
C ASP A 53 -8.79 8.88 4.75
N GLY A 54 -7.93 8.47 3.81
CA GLY A 54 -6.47 8.40 3.98
C GLY A 54 -5.98 7.09 4.62
N ILE A 55 -6.89 6.17 4.96
CA ILE A 55 -6.54 4.91 5.63
C ILE A 55 -6.40 3.79 4.61
N ARG A 56 -5.25 3.11 4.64
CA ARG A 56 -5.03 1.88 3.88
C ARG A 56 -4.17 0.92 4.68
N ASN A 57 -4.33 -0.38 4.42
CA ASN A 57 -3.47 -1.40 4.99
C ASN A 57 -2.00 -1.15 4.59
N GLY A 58 -1.09 -1.13 5.57
CA GLY A 58 0.32 -0.81 5.34
C GLY A 58 0.58 0.64 4.89
N GLY A 59 -0.36 1.56 5.16
CA GLY A 59 -0.16 2.99 4.94
C GLY A 59 0.96 3.56 5.81
N PRO A 60 1.66 4.61 5.36
CA PRO A 60 2.68 5.29 6.16
C PRO A 60 2.04 6.07 7.32
N GLY A 61 2.84 6.39 8.33
CA GLY A 61 2.43 7.24 9.45
C GLY A 61 1.38 6.61 10.37
N ALA A 62 1.06 7.30 11.46
CA ALA A 62 -0.01 6.88 12.36
C ALA A 62 -1.39 7.29 11.80
N ASP A 63 -2.47 6.63 12.22
CA ASP A 63 -3.79 6.82 11.58
C ASP A 63 -4.36 8.22 11.80
N TRP A 64 -4.04 8.84 12.95
CA TRP A 64 -4.48 10.19 13.30
C TRP A 64 -3.73 11.32 12.58
N THR A 65 -2.63 11.03 11.87
CA THR A 65 -1.85 12.05 11.13
C THR A 65 -2.30 12.22 9.67
N LYS A 66 -3.21 11.34 9.21
CA LYS A 66 -3.55 11.20 7.79
C LYS A 66 -5.05 11.13 7.54
N SER A 67 -5.85 11.55 8.52
CA SER A 67 -7.29 11.64 8.37
C SER A 67 -7.66 12.62 7.26
N GLY A 68 -8.70 12.28 6.49
CA GLY A 68 -9.13 13.09 5.34
C GLY A 68 -9.61 14.52 5.67
N ASP A 69 -9.86 14.84 6.94
CA ASP A 69 -10.19 16.20 7.40
C ASP A 69 -8.96 17.11 7.54
N ASN A 70 -7.76 16.52 7.59
CA ASN A 70 -6.49 17.23 7.74
C ASN A 70 -6.44 18.17 8.96
N TRP A 71 -7.09 17.77 10.07
CA TRP A 71 -7.23 18.57 11.29
C TRP A 71 -5.92 19.06 11.91
N TRP A 72 -4.77 18.47 11.54
CA TRP A 72 -3.45 18.94 11.95
C TRP A 72 -3.17 20.38 11.50
N LEU A 73 -3.77 20.81 10.38
CA LEU A 73 -3.69 22.20 9.93
C LEU A 73 -4.49 23.15 10.83
N ASP A 74 -5.57 22.68 11.45
CA ASP A 74 -6.38 23.48 12.37
C ASP A 74 -5.64 23.73 13.69
N VAL A 75 -4.70 22.85 14.06
CA VAL A 75 -3.80 23.07 15.20
C VAL A 75 -2.82 24.21 14.95
N ILE A 76 -2.39 24.40 13.69
CA ILE A 76 -1.56 25.56 13.30
C ILE A 76 -2.35 26.85 13.45
N SER A 77 -3.64 26.85 13.09
CA SER A 77 -4.48 28.05 13.10
C SER A 77 -5.10 28.38 14.45
N ASP A 78 -4.89 27.56 15.49
CA ASP A 78 -5.57 27.63 16.81
C ASP A 78 -7.05 27.22 16.85
N ASP A 79 -7.60 26.72 15.74
CA ASP A 79 -8.98 26.23 15.63
C ASP A 79 -9.18 24.84 16.29
N ALA A 80 -8.10 24.08 16.44
CA ALA A 80 -8.08 22.79 17.13
C ALA A 80 -6.93 22.70 18.13
N HIS A 81 -7.15 21.93 19.21
CA HIS A 81 -6.10 21.55 20.15
C HIS A 81 -6.26 20.08 20.49
N LYS A 82 -5.14 19.43 20.81
CA LYS A 82 -5.17 18.04 21.27
C LYS A 82 -5.78 17.95 22.67
N GLY A 83 -6.85 17.17 22.83
CA GLY A 83 -7.56 17.02 24.12
C GLY A 83 -6.94 16.06 25.15
N SER A 84 -5.67 15.66 25.02
CA SER A 84 -5.00 14.66 25.87
C SER A 84 -3.99 15.34 26.82
N THR A 85 -2.76 14.82 26.93
CA THR A 85 -1.63 15.44 27.65
C THR A 85 -0.58 15.98 26.67
N ASP A 86 0.17 17.00 27.08
CA ASP A 86 1.19 17.67 26.23
C ASP A 86 2.24 16.71 25.67
N GLY A 87 2.55 15.61 26.37
CA GLY A 87 3.55 14.62 25.93
C GLY A 87 3.05 13.61 24.88
N ASP A 88 1.76 13.61 24.56
CA ASP A 88 1.16 12.68 23.61
C ASP A 88 1.14 13.32 22.20
N GLN A 89 1.78 12.69 21.20
CA GLN A 89 2.07 13.27 19.87
C GLN A 89 2.97 14.52 19.90
N ALA A 90 4.24 14.32 20.26
CA ALA A 90 5.25 15.39 20.33
C ALA A 90 5.37 16.24 19.05
N ASP A 91 5.21 15.62 17.88
CA ASP A 91 5.27 16.32 16.59
C ASP A 91 4.15 17.37 16.46
N LEU A 92 2.95 17.07 16.96
CA LEU A 92 1.82 17.99 16.94
C LEU A 92 2.02 19.16 17.92
N LEU A 93 2.56 18.87 19.11
CA LEU A 93 2.93 19.91 20.07
C LEU A 93 4.00 20.86 19.49
N ALA A 94 5.00 20.31 18.80
CA ALA A 94 6.05 21.13 18.18
C ALA A 94 5.47 22.07 17.11
N ILE A 95 4.51 21.58 16.32
CA ILE A 95 3.77 22.38 15.33
C ILE A 95 2.97 23.50 16.02
N GLU A 96 2.22 23.16 17.07
CA GLU A 96 1.41 24.12 17.83
C GLU A 96 2.26 25.24 18.48
N LEU A 97 3.43 24.88 19.02
CA LEU A 97 4.35 25.81 19.67
C LEU A 97 5.26 26.55 18.67
N TYR A 98 5.14 26.27 17.37
CA TYR A 98 6.03 26.78 16.32
C TYR A 98 7.52 26.49 16.61
N ASP A 99 7.81 25.37 17.27
CA ASP A 99 9.17 24.95 17.61
C ASP A 99 9.82 24.20 16.43
N MET A 100 10.59 24.95 15.63
CA MET A 100 11.28 24.41 14.44
C MET A 100 12.55 23.60 14.75
N GLY A 101 12.80 23.23 16.02
CA GLY A 101 13.95 22.43 16.45
C GLY A 101 13.85 20.92 16.15
N TYR A 102 12.66 20.39 15.90
CA TYR A 102 12.41 19.00 15.53
C TYR A 102 12.48 18.83 14.00
N TYR A 103 13.69 18.64 13.48
CA TYR A 103 13.92 18.47 12.05
C TYR A 103 13.76 17.00 11.62
N GLU A 104 12.53 16.51 11.56
CA GLU A 104 12.17 15.44 10.63
C GLU A 104 11.24 16.09 9.59
N PRO A 105 11.65 16.21 8.32
CA PRO A 105 10.89 16.96 7.35
C PRO A 105 9.54 16.27 7.14
N ILE A 106 8.46 16.97 7.48
CA ILE A 106 7.07 16.51 7.28
C ILE A 106 6.66 16.72 5.81
N PHE A 107 7.56 16.40 4.88
CA PHE A 107 7.33 16.32 3.43
C PHE A 107 8.08 15.14 2.82
#